data_AF-A0A0F5J4V3-F1
#
_entry.id   AF-A0A0F5J4V3-F1
#
_cell.length_a   1.000
_cell.length_b   1.000
_cell.length_c   1.000
_cell.angle_alpha   90.00
_cell.angle_beta   90.00
_cell.angle_gamma   90.00
#
_symmetry.space_group_name_H-M   'P 1'
#
loop_
_entity.id
_entity.type
_entity.pdbx_description
1 polymer ?
#
loop_
_entity_poly.entity_id
_entity_poly.type
_entity_poly.pdbx_seq_one_letter_code
_entity_poly.pdbx_strand_id
1 'polypeptide(L)' 'MKKKQKKALYGEMSSFFTDLAKYIATGVIVTTLLKDFGENTIIIYALGIIAIGGFFGLGLLFTKYKEE' A
#
# COMPACT_ATOMS: atom_id res chain seq x y z
N MET A 1 -15.58 3.66 21.79
CA MET A 1 -15.71 4.48 20.56
C MET A 1 -17.07 4.21 19.92
N LYS A 2 -17.81 5.24 19.46
CA LYS A 2 -19.14 5.06 18.84
C LYS A 2 -19.01 4.34 17.48
N LYS A 3 -20.01 3.55 17.07
CA LYS A 3 -20.00 2.79 15.78
C LYS A 3 -19.64 3.68 14.57
N LYS A 4 -20.17 4.91 14.54
CA LYS A 4 -19.87 5.91 13.50
C LYS A 4 -18.39 6.33 13.46
N GLN A 5 -17.77 6.54 14.62
CA GLN A 5 -16.35 6.88 14.74
C GLN A 5 -15.45 5.71 14.30
N LYS A 6 -15.84 4.48 14.63
CA LYS A 6 -15.13 3.26 14.22
C LYS A 6 -15.11 3.08 12.70
N LYS A 7 -16.26 3.25 12.03
CA LYS A 7 -16.35 3.18 10.56
C LYS A 7 -15.56 4.30 9.87
N ALA A 8 -15.56 5.51 10.44
CA ALA A 8 -14.75 6.61 9.91
C ALA A 8 -13.25 6.29 9.97
N LEU A 9 -12.76 5.84 11.13
CA LEU A 9 -11.37 5.44 11.31
C LEU A 9 -10.94 4.34 10.33
N TYR A 10 -11.75 3.28 10.18
CA TYR A 10 -11.45 2.22 9.22
C TYR A 10 -11.47 2.69 7.76
N GLY A 11 -12.31 3.66 7.42
CA GLY A 11 -12.29 4.30 6.12
C GLY A 11 -10.99 5.08 5.86
N GLU A 12 -10.55 5.85 6.84
CA GLU A 12 -9.28 6.60 6.76
C GLU A 12 -8.08 5.64 6.63
N MET A 13 -8.04 4.57 7.44
CA MET A 13 -6.98 3.57 7.38
C MET A 13 -6.97 2.83 6.04
N SER A 14 -8.14 2.43 5.54
CA SER A 14 -8.29 1.82 4.21
C SER A 14 -7.73 2.72 3.11
N SER A 15 -8.12 4.01 3.10
CA SER A 15 -7.61 4.98 2.12
C SER A 15 -6.10 5.13 2.23
N PHE A 16 -5.59 5.33 3.45
CA PHE A 16 -4.17 5.52 3.71
C PHE A 16 -3.32 4.35 3.19
N PHE A 17 -3.68 3.11 3.54
CA PHE A 17 -2.90 1.95 3.09
C PHE A 17 -3.00 1.71 1.59
N THR A 18 -4.17 1.97 0.99
CA THR A 18 -4.35 1.85 -0.47
C THR A 18 -3.54 2.91 -1.21
N ASP A 19 -3.48 4.14 -0.70
CA ASP A 19 -2.67 5.22 -1.28
C ASP A 19 -1.17 4.92 -1.13
N LEU A 20 -0.74 4.41 0.02
CA LEU A 20 0.64 3.99 0.23
C LEU A 20 1.06 2.89 -0.77
N ALA A 21 0.20 1.90 -1.01
CA ALA A 21 0.45 0.88 -2.02
C ALA A 21 0.62 1.47 -3.43
N LYS A 22 -0.21 2.46 -3.82
CA LYS A 22 -0.10 3.16 -5.11
C LYS A 22 1.21 3.96 -5.22
N TYR A 23 1.61 4.66 -4.17
CA TYR A 23 2.86 5.42 -4.18
C TYR A 23 4.08 4.53 -4.27
N ILE A 24 4.09 3.40 -3.56
CA ILE A 24 5.17 2.41 -3.66
C ILE A 24 5.20 1.81 -5.07
N ALA A 25 4.04 1.43 -5.63
CA ALA A 25 3.96 0.94 -7.01
C ALA A 25 4.53 1.96 -8.01
N THR A 26 4.20 3.23 -7.84
CA THR A 26 4.74 4.32 -8.68
C THR A 26 6.26 4.41 -8.52
N GLY A 27 6.77 4.39 -7.29
CA GLY A 27 8.21 4.41 -7.02
C GLY A 27 8.96 3.24 -7.64
N VAL A 28 8.40 2.03 -7.58
CA VAL A 28 8.97 0.83 -8.21
C VAL A 28 9.01 0.99 -9.73
N ILE A 29 7.94 1.46 -10.37
CA ILE A 29 7.89 1.68 -11.82
C ILE A 29 8.91 2.75 -12.25
N VAL A 30 8.98 3.87 -11.54
CA VAL A 30 9.94 4.94 -11.82
C VAL A 30 11.38 4.43 -11.69
N THR A 31 11.66 3.67 -10.64
CA THR A 31 12.96 3.01 -10.43
C THR A 31 13.34 2.12 -11.64
N THR A 32 12.37 1.37 -12.18
CA THR A 32 12.57 0.57 -13.39
C THR A 32 12.93 1.40 -14.61
N LEU A 33 12.29 2.55 -14.79
CA LEU A 33 12.53 3.43 -15.93
C LEU A 33 13.90 4.12 -15.84
N LEU A 34 14.33 4.50 -14.64
CA LEU A 34 15.59 5.21 -14.43
C LEU A 34 16.82 4.30 -14.54
N LYS A 35 16.66 2.96 -14.42
CA LYS A 35 17.76 1.97 -14.47
C LYS A 35 18.92 2.26 -13.49
N ASP A 36 18.65 3.03 -12.44
CA ASP A 36 19.67 3.71 -11.64
C ASP A 36 20.33 2.82 -10.56
N PHE A 37 19.86 1.58 -10.40
CA PHE A 37 20.19 0.76 -9.22
C PHE A 37 21.07 -0.46 -9.47
N GLY A 38 21.56 -0.65 -10.70
CA GLY A 38 22.53 -1.71 -11.04
C GLY A 38 22.13 -3.08 -10.47
N GLU A 39 23.02 -3.69 -9.68
CA GLU A 39 22.81 -5.01 -9.05
C GLU A 39 21.71 -5.04 -7.98
N ASN A 40 21.37 -3.89 -7.37
CA ASN A 40 20.33 -3.80 -6.32
C ASN A 40 18.90 -3.79 -6.89
N THR A 41 18.76 -3.66 -8.21
CA THR A 41 17.47 -3.56 -8.90
C THR A 41 16.52 -4.71 -8.55
N ILE A 42 17.03 -5.94 -8.47
CA ILE A 42 16.22 -7.13 -8.15
C ILE A 42 15.66 -7.05 -6.73
N ILE A 43 16.47 -6.61 -5.77
CA ILE A 43 16.07 -6.49 -4.36
C ILE A 43 14.99 -5.41 -4.22
N ILE A 44 15.15 -4.27 -4.90
CA ILE A 44 14.17 -3.18 -4.88
C ILE A 44 12.82 -3.65 -5.42
N TYR A 45 12.80 -4.44 -6.51
CA TYR A 45 11.55 -4.98 -7.04
C TYR A 45 10.91 -6.01 -6.11
N ALA A 46 11.69 -6.93 -5.55
CA ALA A 46 11.18 -7.92 -4.62
C ALA A 46 10.54 -7.26 -3.39
N LEU A 47 11.24 -6.31 -2.77
CA LEU A 47 10.72 -5.54 -1.63
C LEU A 47 9.52 -4.70 -2.02
N GLY A 48 9.55 -4.07 -3.20
CA GLY A 48 8.45 -3.27 -3.73
C GLY A 48 7.17 -4.08 -3.90
N ILE A 49 7.24 -5.25 -4.54
CA ILE A 49 6.09 -6.13 -4.76
C ILE A 49 5.52 -6.62 -3.42
N ILE A 50 6.39 -7.05 -2.48
CA ILE A 50 5.95 -7.49 -1.15
C ILE A 50 5.24 -6.35 -0.43
N ALA A 51 5.80 -5.13 -0.44
CA ALA A 51 5.21 -3.97 0.21
C ALA A 51 3.87 -3.57 -0.42
N ILE A 52 3.76 -3.55 -1.75
CA ILE A 52 2.50 -3.28 -2.46
C ILE A 52 1.44 -4.28 -2.04
N GLY A 53 1.74 -5.58 -2.07
CA GLY A 53 0.82 -6.63 -1.66
C GLY A 53 0.38 -6.49 -0.20
N GLY A 54 1.33 -6.22 0.70
CA GLY A 54 1.05 -6.02 2.13
C GLY A 54 0.15 -4.83 2.40
N PHE A 55 0.49 -3.65 1.88
CA PHE A 55 -0.30 -2.44 2.11
C PHE A 55 -1.64 -2.48 1.39
N PHE A 56 -1.71 -3.02 0.17
CA PHE A 56 -2.98 -3.20 -0.51
C PHE A 56 -3.89 -4.18 0.25
N GLY A 57 -3.34 -5.30 0.72
CA GLY A 57 -4.05 -6.26 1.56
C GLY A 57 -4.58 -5.66 2.86
N LEU A 58 -3.78 -4.84 3.53
CA LEU A 58 -4.22 -4.07 4.71
C LEU A 58 -5.34 -3.08 4.34
N GLY A 59 -5.21 -2.36 3.23
CA GLY A 59 -6.25 -1.46 2.73
C GLY A 59 -7.60 -2.17 2.57
N LEU A 60 -7.58 -3.33 1.91
CA LEU A 60 -8.77 -4.18 1.74
C LEU A 60 -9.31 -4.71 3.08
N LEU A 61 -8.44 -5.10 4.01
CA LEU A 61 -8.84 -5.56 5.34
C LEU A 61 -9.60 -4.46 6.11
N PHE A 62 -9.09 -3.22 6.07
CA PHE A 62 -9.77 -2.09 6.70
C PHE A 62 -11.06 -1.69 5.97
N THR A 63 -11.14 -1.87 4.65
CA THR A 63 -12.41 -1.74 3.91
C THR A 63 -13.45 -2.71 4.45
N LYS A 64 -13.09 -3.98 4.63
CA LYS A 64 -13.98 -4.99 5.22
C LYS A 64 -14.43 -4.60 6.62
N TYR A 65 -13.50 -4.17 7.49
CA TYR A 65 -13.85 -3.75 8.85
C TYR A 65 -14.72 -2.49 8.92
N LYS A 66 -14.65 -1.61 7.93
CA LYS A 66 -15.55 -0.46 7.79
C LYS A 66 -16.99 -0.90 7.49
N GLU A 67 -17.16 -1.96 6.71
CA GLU A 67 -18.47 -2.45 6.28
C GLU A 67 -19.22 -3.17 7.42
N GLU A 68 -18.50 -3.92 8.27
CA GLU A 68 -19.02 -4.54 9.51
C GLU A 68 -19.47 -3.49 10.57
#